data_AF-A0A6G6X5X7-F1
#
_entry.id   AF-A0A6G6X5X7-F1
#
_cell.length_a   1.000
_cell.length_b   1.000
_cell.length_c   1.000
_cell.angle_alpha   90.00
_cell.angle_beta   90.00
_cell.angle_gamma   90.00
#
_symmetry.space_group_name_H-M   'P 1'
#
loop_
_entity.id
_entity.type
_entity.pdbx_description
1 polymer ?
#
loop_
_entity_poly.entity_id
_entity_poly.type
_entity_poly.pdbx_seq_one_letter_code
_entity_poly.pdbx_strand_id
1 'polypeptide(L)'
;MLRNALSGFAIGLTLVALPASAQETKEAKADKATSAVAESWLGQSAAHLLVQWPVDTGFTQAENEATGETFYTYHFGRNAYSYDNPITSQQMVGIHRQGNVDTPIYQNTVVGYEKIDVPYQHHCTITFAANEDGIIHRYAYNGVACRPHVKSWGRPKARKSK
;
A
#
# COMPACT_ATOMS: atom_id res chain seq x y z
N MET A 1 30.88 -63.51 20.61
CA MET A 1 29.68 -63.33 19.76
C MET A 1 29.02 -62.02 20.16
N LEU A 2 28.78 -61.14 19.17
CA LEU A 2 27.96 -59.89 19.16
C LEU A 2 28.38 -58.76 20.16
N ARG A 3 28.82 -57.55 19.73
CA ARG A 3 28.10 -56.42 19.07
C ARG A 3 26.84 -56.04 19.87
N ASN A 4 26.47 -54.80 20.21
CA ASN A 4 26.76 -53.45 19.70
C ASN A 4 26.14 -52.47 20.74
N ALA A 5 26.81 -51.37 21.06
CA ALA A 5 26.55 -50.01 20.56
C ALA A 5 25.38 -49.26 21.25
N LEU A 6 25.77 -48.18 21.96
CA LEU A 6 24.94 -47.01 22.23
C LEU A 6 24.37 -46.47 20.92
N SER A 7 23.08 -46.09 20.91
CA SER A 7 22.56 -45.14 19.92
C SER A 7 21.52 -44.26 20.60
N GLY A 8 21.90 -42.99 20.77
CA GLY A 8 20.97 -41.92 21.09
C GLY A 8 20.27 -41.36 19.85
N PHE A 9 19.49 -40.31 20.10
CA PHE A 9 18.83 -39.39 19.16
C PHE A 9 17.65 -39.92 18.35
N ALA A 10 16.47 -39.32 18.54
CA ALA A 10 16.09 -38.14 17.78
C ALA A 10 14.74 -37.57 18.28
N ILE A 11 14.77 -36.34 18.80
CA ILE A 11 13.59 -35.51 19.01
C ILE A 11 13.11 -35.10 17.60
N GLY A 12 11.95 -35.60 17.22
CA GLY A 12 11.31 -35.28 15.94
C GLY A 12 10.88 -33.82 15.90
N LEU A 13 11.72 -32.96 15.34
CA LEU A 13 11.37 -31.60 14.95
C LEU A 13 10.56 -31.68 13.65
N THR A 14 9.24 -31.64 13.75
CA THR A 14 8.37 -31.52 12.57
C THR A 14 8.48 -30.10 12.02
N LEU A 15 9.23 -29.95 10.93
CA LEU A 15 9.28 -28.72 10.16
C LEU A 15 7.91 -28.53 9.49
N VAL A 16 7.08 -27.64 10.03
CA VAL A 16 5.90 -27.13 9.31
C VAL A 16 6.42 -26.16 8.26
N ALA A 17 6.49 -26.61 7.01
CA ALA A 17 6.78 -25.75 5.88
C ALA A 17 5.64 -24.71 5.74
N LEU A 18 5.94 -23.45 6.02
CA LEU A 18 5.08 -22.33 5.64
C LEU A 18 5.00 -22.30 4.11
N PRO A 19 3.80 -22.27 3.50
CA PRO A 19 3.70 -21.94 2.09
C PRO A 19 4.07 -20.47 1.93
N ALA A 20 5.28 -20.23 1.40
CA ALA A 20 5.65 -18.96 0.82
C ALA A 20 4.69 -18.71 -0.36
N SER A 21 3.71 -17.84 -0.14
CA SER A 21 2.90 -17.25 -1.19
C SER A 21 3.82 -16.40 -2.07
N ALA A 22 4.44 -17.05 -3.05
CA ALA A 22 5.09 -16.40 -4.18
C ALA A 22 4.00 -15.67 -4.97
N GLN A 23 3.78 -14.40 -4.64
CA GLN A 23 3.01 -13.51 -5.49
C GLN A 23 3.87 -13.18 -6.70
N GLU A 24 3.54 -13.82 -7.82
CA GLU A 24 4.06 -13.53 -9.15
C GLU A 24 3.78 -12.05 -9.48
N THR A 25 4.79 -11.19 -9.33
CA THR A 25 4.70 -9.79 -9.73
C THR A 25 4.76 -9.73 -11.26
N LYS A 26 3.60 -9.75 -11.91
CA LYS A 26 3.49 -9.27 -13.29
C LYS A 26 3.95 -7.82 -13.30
N GLU A 27 5.08 -7.57 -13.95
CA GLU A 27 5.65 -6.24 -14.14
C GLU A 27 4.67 -5.39 -14.98
N ALA A 28 3.74 -4.73 -14.28
CA ALA A 28 2.68 -3.96 -14.93
C ALA A 28 3.30 -2.70 -15.51
N LYS A 29 3.49 -2.66 -16.84
CA LYS A 29 4.08 -1.50 -17.55
C LYS A 29 3.49 -0.19 -17.04
N ALA A 30 4.32 0.64 -16.41
CA ALA A 30 3.96 1.99 -16.06
C ALA A 30 3.46 2.73 -17.30
N ASP A 31 2.40 3.52 -17.14
CA ASP A 31 1.96 4.35 -18.25
C ASP A 31 3.03 5.42 -18.57
N LYS A 32 3.00 5.89 -19.82
CA LYS A 32 4.00 6.82 -20.35
C LYS A 32 4.14 8.09 -19.51
N ALA A 33 3.06 8.55 -18.86
CA ALA A 33 3.09 9.78 -18.07
C ALA A 33 3.77 9.55 -16.72
N THR A 34 3.51 8.41 -16.07
CA THR A 34 4.23 7.97 -14.87
C THR A 34 5.72 7.80 -15.17
N SER A 35 6.06 7.07 -16.23
CA SER A 35 7.46 6.90 -16.65
C SER A 35 8.13 8.24 -16.89
N ALA A 36 7.49 9.19 -17.57
CA ALA A 36 8.06 10.50 -17.83
C ALA A 36 8.29 11.36 -16.57
N VAL A 37 7.53 11.14 -15.48
CA VAL A 37 7.81 11.78 -14.19
C VAL A 37 8.98 11.08 -13.50
N ALA A 38 8.98 9.75 -13.43
CA ALA A 38 10.08 9.00 -12.81
C ALA A 38 11.42 9.23 -13.54
N GLU A 39 11.42 9.23 -14.87
CA GLU A 39 12.58 9.54 -15.72
C GLU A 39 13.13 10.93 -15.47
N SER A 40 12.28 11.91 -15.16
CA SER A 40 12.75 13.26 -14.87
C SER A 40 13.59 13.36 -13.60
N TRP A 41 13.52 12.37 -12.71
CA TRP A 41 14.34 12.27 -11.51
C TRP A 41 15.70 11.61 -11.75
N LEU A 42 15.93 11.00 -12.92
CA LEU A 42 17.25 10.48 -13.28
C LEU A 42 18.28 11.63 -13.33
N GLY A 43 19.44 11.40 -12.74
CA GLY A 43 20.51 12.39 -12.57
C GLY A 43 20.26 13.42 -11.46
N GLN A 44 19.14 13.35 -10.75
CA GLN A 44 18.86 14.22 -9.60
C GLN A 44 19.35 13.59 -8.30
N SER A 45 19.59 14.42 -7.28
CA SER A 45 19.94 13.88 -5.97
C SER A 45 18.72 13.26 -5.27
N ALA A 46 18.95 12.14 -4.59
CA ALA A 46 17.97 11.51 -3.72
C ALA A 46 17.58 12.43 -2.56
N ALA A 47 18.50 13.24 -2.04
CA ALA A 47 18.18 14.24 -1.04
C ALA A 47 17.12 15.24 -1.54
N HIS A 48 17.19 15.63 -2.82
CA HIS A 48 16.16 16.49 -3.42
C HIS A 48 14.83 15.75 -3.60
N LEU A 49 14.88 14.47 -3.99
CA LEU A 49 13.69 13.61 -4.05
C LEU A 49 12.98 13.56 -2.69
N LEU A 50 13.70 13.28 -1.60
CA LEU A 50 13.14 13.16 -0.24
C LEU A 50 12.52 14.47 0.30
N VAL A 51 12.98 15.63 -0.17
CA VAL A 51 12.39 16.92 0.20
C VAL A 51 11.09 17.18 -0.55
N GLN A 52 10.96 16.66 -1.77
CA GLN A 52 9.80 16.90 -2.61
C GLN A 52 8.73 15.82 -2.51
N TRP A 53 9.13 14.56 -2.38
CA TRP A 53 8.27 13.38 -2.30
C TRP A 53 8.07 13.01 -0.82
N PRO A 54 6.83 12.94 -0.32
CA PRO A 54 6.54 12.65 1.08
C PRO A 54 7.19 11.35 1.57
N VAL A 55 7.81 11.41 2.75
CA VAL A 55 8.43 10.26 3.45
C VAL A 55 7.52 9.75 4.56
N ASP A 56 6.23 9.64 4.28
CA ASP A 56 5.19 9.24 5.24
C ASP A 56 4.86 7.75 5.12
N THR A 57 3.60 7.39 5.40
CA THR A 57 3.15 6.00 5.35
C THR A 57 3.23 5.47 3.92
N GLY A 58 4.06 4.45 3.72
CA GLY A 58 4.32 3.87 2.40
C GLY A 58 5.69 4.22 1.84
N PHE A 59 6.55 4.94 2.55
CA PHE A 59 7.95 5.08 2.17
C PHE A 59 8.84 4.03 2.88
N THR A 60 9.73 3.40 2.12
CA THR A 60 10.76 2.49 2.65
C THR A 60 12.10 2.77 1.98
N GLN A 61 13.17 2.79 2.78
CA GLN A 61 14.54 2.91 2.31
C GLN A 61 15.31 1.62 2.60
N ALA A 62 16.12 1.18 1.65
CA ALA A 62 17.03 0.05 1.82
C ALA A 62 18.38 0.36 1.17
N GLU A 63 19.46 -0.11 1.76
CA GLU A 63 20.80 -0.01 1.20
C GLU A 63 21.25 -1.38 0.71
N ASN A 64 21.96 -1.41 -0.42
CA ASN A 64 22.63 -2.59 -0.91
C ASN A 64 24.12 -2.43 -0.71
N GLU A 65 24.62 -3.03 0.36
CA GLU A 65 26.03 -3.00 0.75
C GLU A 65 26.96 -3.57 -0.34
N ALA A 66 26.47 -4.45 -1.20
CA ALA A 66 27.28 -5.04 -2.28
C ALA A 66 27.47 -4.09 -3.48
N THR A 67 26.53 -3.18 -3.72
CA THR A 67 26.58 -2.23 -4.84
C THR A 67 26.77 -0.77 -4.42
N GLY A 68 26.69 -0.48 -3.12
CA GLY A 68 26.71 0.89 -2.58
C GLY A 68 25.44 1.69 -2.92
N GLU A 69 24.40 1.03 -3.41
CA GLU A 69 23.19 1.70 -3.86
C GLU A 69 22.18 1.86 -2.73
N THR A 70 21.50 3.01 -2.72
CA THR A 70 20.35 3.24 -1.86
C THR A 70 19.07 3.22 -2.66
N PHE A 71 18.12 2.39 -2.24
CA PHE A 71 16.79 2.27 -2.82
C PHE A 71 15.77 3.06 -2.01
N TYR A 72 15.06 3.96 -2.69
CA TYR A 72 13.96 4.76 -2.16
C TYR A 72 12.66 4.27 -2.77
N THR A 73 11.86 3.53 -1.99
CA THR A 73 10.64 2.89 -2.48
C THR A 73 9.41 3.57 -1.89
N TYR A 74 8.51 3.97 -2.79
CA TYR A 74 7.23 4.60 -2.48
C TYR A 74 6.09 3.65 -2.85
N HIS A 75 5.30 3.26 -1.86
CA HIS A 75 4.15 2.37 -1.97
C HIS A 75 2.87 3.20 -1.95
N PHE A 76 2.16 3.18 -3.06
CA PHE A 76 0.86 3.78 -3.23
C PHE A 76 -0.20 2.70 -3.11
N GLY A 77 -1.08 2.85 -2.14
CA GLY A 77 -2.17 1.92 -1.91
C GLY A 77 -3.09 2.40 -0.81
N ARG A 78 -4.13 1.61 -0.56
CA ARG A 78 -5.00 1.78 0.60
C ARG A 78 -4.79 0.61 1.54
N ASN A 79 -4.51 0.93 2.81
CA ASN A 79 -4.44 -0.07 3.86
C ASN A 79 -5.79 -0.77 4.02
N ALA A 80 -5.76 -2.04 4.44
CA ALA A 80 -6.98 -2.75 4.81
C ALA A 80 -7.64 -2.04 6.00
N TYR A 81 -8.96 -1.90 5.96
CA TYR A 81 -9.74 -1.30 7.05
C TYR A 81 -11.11 -1.97 7.15
N SER A 82 -11.71 -1.88 8.33
CA SER A 82 -13.06 -2.36 8.59
C SER A 82 -13.92 -1.23 9.12
N TYR A 83 -15.21 -1.23 8.78
CA TYR A 83 -16.16 -0.29 9.34
C TYR A 83 -17.53 -0.95 9.55
N ASP A 84 -18.28 -0.45 10.52
CA ASP A 84 -19.64 -0.89 10.78
C ASP A 84 -20.61 -0.05 9.94
N ASN A 85 -21.32 -0.70 9.02
CA ASN A 85 -22.33 -0.09 8.18
C ASN A 85 -23.69 -0.17 8.88
N PRO A 86 -24.36 0.96 9.18
CA PRO A 86 -25.65 0.94 9.87
C PRO A 86 -26.75 0.41 8.95
N ILE A 87 -27.45 -0.61 9.41
CA ILE A 87 -28.68 -1.09 8.78
C ILE A 87 -29.82 -0.24 9.33
N THR A 88 -30.52 0.47 8.45
CA THR A 88 -31.66 1.31 8.83
C THR A 88 -32.97 0.65 8.43
N SER A 89 -33.98 0.83 9.29
CA SER A 89 -35.36 0.45 9.00
C SER A 89 -36.27 1.64 9.24
N GLN A 90 -37.29 1.79 8.41
CA GLN A 90 -38.35 2.76 8.64
C GLN A 90 -39.31 2.22 9.69
N GLN A 91 -39.45 2.96 10.79
CA GLN A 91 -40.43 2.68 11.81
C GLN A 91 -41.41 3.83 11.91
N MET A 92 -42.70 3.52 12.06
CA MET A 92 -43.72 4.52 12.33
C MET A 92 -43.51 5.04 13.75
N VAL A 93 -43.25 6.33 13.88
CA VAL A 93 -43.02 6.99 15.19
C VAL A 93 -44.22 7.81 15.65
N GLY A 94 -45.22 7.97 14.78
CA GLY A 94 -46.46 8.65 15.13
C GLY A 94 -47.38 8.83 13.94
N ILE A 95 -48.45 9.58 14.17
CA ILE A 95 -49.43 9.96 13.15
C ILE A 95 -49.62 11.48 13.27
N HIS A 96 -49.49 12.18 12.15
CA HIS A 96 -49.87 13.58 12.03
C HIS A 96 -51.33 13.66 11.57
N ARG A 97 -52.18 14.37 12.32
CA ARG A 97 -53.58 14.60 11.93
C ARG A 97 -53.76 16.01 11.42
N GLN A 98 -54.20 16.13 10.16
CA GLN A 98 -54.57 17.41 9.55
C GLN A 98 -56.05 17.36 9.17
N GLY A 99 -56.91 17.97 9.99
CA GLY A 99 -58.36 17.86 9.86
C GLY A 99 -58.87 16.44 10.15
N ASN A 100 -59.53 15.82 9.15
CA ASN A 100 -60.05 14.45 9.22
C ASN A 100 -59.15 13.42 8.53
N VAL A 101 -57.92 13.79 8.15
CA VAL A 101 -56.95 12.88 7.50
C VAL A 101 -55.81 12.59 8.47
N ASP A 102 -55.57 11.30 8.70
CA ASP A 102 -54.46 10.78 9.50
C ASP A 102 -53.32 10.35 8.56
N THR A 103 -52.13 10.93 8.72
CA THR A 103 -50.93 10.62 7.92
C THR A 103 -49.83 10.03 8.81
N PRO A 104 -49.31 8.83 8.53
CA PRO A 104 -48.24 8.24 9.34
C PRO A 104 -46.92 9.00 9.19
N ILE A 105 -46.21 9.17 10.31
CA ILE A 105 -44.86 9.72 10.36
C ILE A 105 -43.89 8.54 10.51
N TYR A 106 -42.93 8.44 9.60
CA TYR A 106 -41.86 7.45 9.65
C TYR A 106 -40.54 8.10 10.02
N GLN A 107 -39.74 7.40 10.81
CA GLN A 107 -38.35 7.74 11.11
C GLN A 107 -37.44 6.57 10.74
N ASN A 108 -36.27 6.89 10.20
CA ASN A 108 -35.22 5.90 10.02
C ASN A 108 -34.53 5.65 11.36
N THR A 109 -34.58 4.40 11.83
CA THR A 109 -33.88 3.96 13.03
C THR A 109 -32.81 2.97 12.63
N VAL A 110 -31.62 3.06 13.24
CA VAL A 110 -30.58 2.04 13.09
C VAL A 110 -31.02 0.80 13.86
N VAL A 111 -31.24 -0.30 13.15
CA VAL A 111 -31.71 -1.58 13.72
C VAL A 111 -30.59 -2.60 13.90
N GLY A 112 -29.41 -2.31 13.35
CA GLY A 112 -28.24 -3.15 13.48
C GLY A 112 -27.05 -2.58 12.73
N TYR A 113 -25.94 -3.31 12.80
CA TYR A 113 -24.72 -3.00 12.07
C TYR A 113 -24.26 -4.24 11.32
N GLU A 114 -23.83 -4.03 10.09
CA GLU A 114 -23.09 -5.01 9.31
C GLU A 114 -21.62 -4.61 9.28
N LYS A 115 -20.72 -5.53 9.64
CA LYS A 115 -19.29 -5.27 9.54
C LYS A 115 -18.83 -5.44 8.10
N ILE A 116 -18.29 -4.39 7.52
CA ILE A 116 -17.71 -4.40 6.18
C ILE A 116 -16.18 -4.36 6.30
N ASP A 117 -15.54 -5.38 5.76
CA ASP A 117 -14.08 -5.48 5.67
C ASP A 117 -13.62 -5.08 4.26
N VAL A 118 -12.80 -4.03 4.18
CA VAL A 118 -12.20 -3.56 2.93
C VAL A 118 -10.74 -4.04 2.88
N PRO A 119 -10.39 -4.91 1.92
CA PRO A 119 -9.04 -5.47 1.84
C PRO A 119 -8.02 -4.40 1.40
N TYR A 120 -6.74 -4.71 1.64
CA TYR A 120 -5.62 -3.91 1.13
C TYR A 120 -5.71 -3.76 -0.39
N GLN A 121 -5.45 -2.57 -0.89
CA GLN A 121 -5.43 -2.29 -2.33
C GLN A 121 -4.07 -1.72 -2.72
N HIS A 122 -3.30 -2.51 -3.48
CA HIS A 122 -2.09 -2.04 -4.15
C HIS A 122 -2.48 -1.19 -5.36
N HIS A 123 -1.90 0.00 -5.48
CA HIS A 123 -2.09 0.85 -6.66
C HIS A 123 -0.81 0.94 -7.48
N CYS A 124 0.32 1.21 -6.81
CA CYS A 124 1.61 1.34 -7.45
C CYS A 124 2.74 1.25 -6.42
N THR A 125 3.91 0.82 -6.85
CA THR A 125 5.17 0.95 -6.14
C THR A 125 6.19 1.55 -7.11
N ILE A 126 6.94 2.55 -6.66
CA ILE A 126 8.07 3.11 -7.41
C ILE A 126 9.31 3.06 -6.55
N THR A 127 10.37 2.48 -7.10
CA THR A 127 11.68 2.43 -6.47
C THR A 127 12.66 3.25 -7.28
N PHE A 128 13.27 4.24 -6.67
CA PHE A 128 14.43 4.95 -7.21
C PHE A 128 15.71 4.36 -6.62
N ALA A 129 16.68 4.03 -7.47
CA ALA A 129 18.00 3.62 -7.02
C ALA A 129 18.96 4.81 -7.18
N ALA A 130 19.60 5.18 -6.08
CA ALA A 130 20.68 6.15 -6.07
C ALA A 130 22.03 5.43 -5.88
N ASN A 131 23.07 5.95 -6.52
CA ASN A 131 24.43 5.48 -6.32
C ASN A 131 25.01 6.00 -4.98
N GLU A 132 26.27 5.69 -4.72
CA GLU A 132 27.01 6.12 -3.51
C GLU A 132 27.05 7.67 -3.34
N ASP A 133 27.03 8.42 -4.45
CA ASP A 133 26.97 9.90 -4.43
C ASP A 133 25.55 10.43 -4.12
N GLY A 134 24.57 9.54 -3.93
CA GLY A 134 23.17 9.90 -3.74
C GLY A 134 22.50 10.41 -5.01
N ILE A 135 23.01 10.08 -6.20
CA ILE A 135 22.42 10.45 -7.49
C ILE A 135 21.56 9.31 -8.02
N ILE A 136 20.30 9.62 -8.31
CA ILE A 136 19.34 8.67 -8.87
C ILE A 136 19.76 8.31 -10.29
N HIS A 137 20.01 7.02 -10.54
CA HIS A 137 20.53 6.55 -11.84
C HIS A 137 19.66 5.49 -12.50
N ARG A 138 18.72 4.88 -11.77
CA ARG A 138 17.64 4.07 -12.36
C ARG A 138 16.39 4.12 -11.49
N TYR A 139 15.28 3.66 -12.06
CA TYR A 139 14.04 3.46 -11.33
C TYR A 139 13.35 2.17 -11.79
N ALA A 140 12.48 1.63 -10.94
CA ALA A 140 11.62 0.50 -11.24
C ALA A 140 10.18 0.83 -10.81
N TYR A 141 9.21 0.20 -11.46
CA TYR A 141 7.78 0.35 -11.17
C TYR A 141 7.14 -1.02 -10.96
N ASN A 142 6.07 -1.05 -10.17
CA ASN A 142 5.17 -2.18 -10.07
C ASN A 142 3.74 -1.66 -9.82
N GLY A 143 2.75 -2.15 -10.55
CA GLY A 143 1.33 -1.79 -10.37
C GLY A 143 0.72 -1.05 -11.58
N VAL A 144 -0.62 -1.02 -11.61
CA VAL A 144 -1.41 -0.57 -12.78
C VAL A 144 -2.02 0.83 -12.61
N ALA A 145 -1.93 1.43 -11.43
CA ALA A 145 -2.64 2.67 -11.08
C ALA A 145 -1.71 3.78 -10.57
N CYS A 146 -0.50 3.89 -11.12
CA CYS A 146 0.52 4.84 -10.68
C CYS A 146 0.20 6.32 -10.99
N ARG A 147 -0.47 6.60 -12.12
CA ARG A 147 -0.62 7.95 -12.67
C ARG A 147 -1.14 9.03 -11.70
N PRO A 148 -2.28 8.85 -11.02
CA PRO A 148 -2.83 9.90 -10.18
C PRO A 148 -1.91 10.27 -9.03
N HIS A 149 -1.16 9.30 -8.49
CA HIS A 149 -0.30 9.50 -7.33
C HIS A 149 1.05 10.14 -7.71
N VAL A 150 1.64 9.69 -8.80
CA VAL A 150 2.96 10.18 -9.25
C VAL A 150 2.87 11.60 -9.82
N LYS A 151 1.77 11.90 -10.53
CA LYS A 151 1.57 13.20 -11.15
C LYS A 151 1.47 14.33 -10.12
N SER A 152 0.91 14.09 -8.94
CA SER A 152 0.76 15.10 -7.90
C SER A 152 2.09 15.45 -7.22
N TRP A 153 3.01 14.49 -7.12
CA TRP A 153 4.33 14.69 -6.53
C TRP A 153 5.33 15.32 -7.51
N GLY A 154 5.15 15.03 -8.80
CA GLY A 154 5.68 15.83 -9.90
C GLY A 154 7.17 15.67 -10.18
N ARG A 155 7.63 16.45 -11.16
CA ARG A 155 9.01 16.51 -11.65
C ARG A 155 9.91 17.29 -10.68
N PRO A 156 11.25 17.08 -10.71
CA PRO A 156 12.16 17.84 -9.87
C PRO A 156 11.97 19.34 -10.07
N LYS A 157 11.80 20.07 -8.97
CA LYS A 157 11.72 21.52 -9.02
C LYS A 157 13.14 22.08 -9.10
N ALA A 158 13.39 23.03 -9.99
CA ALA A 158 14.68 23.71 -10.02
C ALA A 158 14.96 24.30 -8.63
N ARG A 159 16.10 23.94 -8.04
CA ARG A 159 16.55 24.57 -6.79
C ARG A 159 16.74 26.05 -7.11
N LYS A 160 15.91 26.92 -6.52
CA LYS A 160 16.16 28.36 -6.60
C LYS A 160 17.53 28.60 -5.95
N SER A 161 18.53 29.00 -6.73
CA SER A 161 19.77 29.51 -6.15
C SER A 161 19.39 30.75 -5.36
N LYS A 162 19.65 30.72 -4.05
CA LYS A 162 19.52 31.89 -3.18
C LYS A 162 20.84 32.63 -3.17
#